data_AF-A0A410FSJ0-F1
#
_entry.id   AF-A0A410FSJ0-F1
#
_cell.length_a   1.000
_cell.length_b   1.000
_cell.length_c   1.000
_cell.angle_alpha   90.00
_cell.angle_beta   90.00
_cell.angle_gamma   90.00
#
_symmetry.space_group_name_H-M   'P 1'
#
loop_
_entity.id
_entity.type
_entity.pdbx_description
1 polymer ?
#
loop_
_entity_poly.entity_id
_entity_poly.type
_entity_poly.pdbx_seq_one_letter_code
_entity_poly.pdbx_strand_id
1 'polypeptide(L)'
;MKLPPKPQEKVLTREGYERFKKELDELVRVRRPQVIERLRAARELGDLRENAEYHAAKEEQGFVENRIAELERLLRGVRIIE
;
A
#
# COMPACT_ATOMS: atom_id res chain seq x y z
N MET A 1 12.12 36.74 -4.01
CA MET A 1 11.20 35.58 -4.10
C MET A 1 11.94 34.43 -4.74
N LYS A 2 12.19 33.32 -4.03
CA LYS A 2 12.66 32.08 -4.65
C LYS A 2 11.44 31.39 -5.25
N LEU A 3 11.45 31.10 -6.56
CA LEU A 3 10.38 30.30 -7.16
C LEU A 3 10.31 28.94 -6.46
N PRO A 4 9.11 28.39 -6.21
CA PRO A 4 9.00 27.02 -5.73
C PRO A 4 9.66 26.08 -6.75
N PRO A 5 10.32 24.99 -6.30
CA PRO A 5 10.86 24.00 -7.21
C PRO A 5 9.72 23.51 -8.12
N LYS A 6 9.96 23.49 -9.44
CA LYS A 6 9.02 22.89 -10.39
C LYS A 6 8.73 21.46 -9.92
N PRO A 7 7.47 21.01 -9.91
CA PRO A 7 7.17 19.61 -9.58
C PRO A 7 7.99 18.72 -10.51
N GLN A 8 8.83 17.87 -9.93
CA GLN A 8 9.60 16.89 -10.70
C GLN A 8 8.58 15.99 -11.41
N GLU A 9 8.55 16.06 -12.74
CA GLU A 9 7.67 15.24 -13.57
C GLU A 9 8.07 13.77 -13.34
N LYS A 10 7.23 13.00 -12.65
CA LYS A 10 7.48 11.58 -12.46
C LYS A 10 7.20 10.88 -13.79
N VAL A 11 8.18 10.15 -14.28
CA VAL A 11 8.07 9.36 -15.51
C VAL A 11 8.18 7.87 -15.18
N LEU A 12 7.42 7.04 -15.89
CA LEU A 12 7.53 5.59 -15.83
C LEU A 12 7.47 5.02 -17.24
N THR A 13 8.22 3.95 -17.50
CA THR A 13 7.98 3.15 -18.71
C THR A 13 6.61 2.48 -18.61
N ARG A 14 6.03 2.11 -19.76
CA ARG A 14 4.77 1.35 -19.79
C ARG A 14 4.86 0.09 -18.93
N GLU A 15 5.96 -0.65 -19.04
CA GLU A 15 6.18 -1.85 -18.24
C GLU A 15 6.19 -1.54 -16.73
N GLY A 16 6.91 -0.49 -16.31
CA GLY A 16 6.96 -0.09 -14.91
C GLY A 16 5.59 0.31 -14.36
N TYR A 17 4.81 1.04 -15.15
CA TYR A 17 3.43 1.41 -14.79
C TYR A 17 2.55 0.16 -14.60
N GLU A 18 2.60 -0.80 -15.53
CA GLU A 18 1.79 -2.02 -15.42
C GLU A 18 2.19 -2.88 -14.23
N ARG A 19 3.49 -2.99 -13.93
CA ARG A 19 3.98 -3.68 -12.73
C ARG A 19 3.41 -3.06 -11.45
N PHE A 20 3.50 -1.74 -11.29
CA PHE A 20 2.96 -1.05 -10.11
C PHE A 20 1.44 -1.10 -10.04
N LYS A 21 0.75 -1.05 -11.18
CA LYS A 21 -0.70 -1.22 -11.23
C LYS A 21 -1.11 -2.63 -10.79
N LYS A 22 -0.39 -3.66 -11.23
CA LYS A 22 -0.64 -5.04 -10.82
C LYS A 22 -0.38 -5.25 -9.34
N GLU A 23 0.72 -4.70 -8.83
CA GLU A 23 1.04 -4.71 -7.39
C GLU A 23 -0.07 -4.05 -6.57
N LEU A 24 -0.53 -2.86 -6.99
CA LEU A 24 -1.62 -2.15 -6.33
C LEU A 24 -2.92 -2.97 -6.33
N ASP A 25 -3.26 -3.62 -7.46
CA ASP A 25 -4.45 -4.47 -7.58
C ASP A 25 -4.39 -5.65 -6.60
N GLU A 26 -3.24 -6.33 -6.54
CA GLU A 26 -3.01 -7.44 -5.60
C GLU A 26 -3.10 -6.99 -4.13
N LEU A 27 -2.50 -5.85 -3.79
CA LEU A 27 -2.57 -5.30 -2.44
C LEU A 27 -4.01 -4.98 -2.03
N VAL A 28 -4.79 -4.34 -2.93
CA VAL A 28 -6.15 -3.91 -2.63
C VAL A 28 -7.14 -5.07 -2.64
N ARG A 29 -7.05 -5.99 -3.60
CA ARG A 29 -8.05 -7.06 -3.80
C ARG A 29 -7.75 -8.33 -3.03
N VAL A 30 -6.50 -8.58 -2.68
CA VAL A 30 -6.08 -9.83 -2.04
C VAL A 30 -5.55 -9.57 -0.65
N ARG A 31 -4.47 -8.79 -0.53
CA ARG A 31 -3.75 -8.65 0.74
C ARG A 31 -4.55 -7.89 1.79
N ARG A 32 -5.12 -6.73 1.47
CA ARG A 32 -5.90 -5.93 2.41
C ARG A 32 -7.08 -6.73 3.02
N PRO A 33 -7.93 -7.42 2.23
CA PRO A 33 -8.98 -8.29 2.79
C PRO A 33 -8.42 -9.39 3.71
N GLN A 34 -7.34 -10.06 3.31
CA GLN A 34 -6.72 -11.12 4.12
C GLN A 34 -6.24 -10.59 5.48
N VAL A 35 -5.61 -9.42 5.51
CA VAL A 35 -5.14 -8.80 6.75
C VAL A 35 -6.31 -8.38 7.64
N ILE A 36 -7.39 -7.86 7.07
CA ILE A 36 -8.61 -7.52 7.81
C ILE A 36 -9.22 -8.77 8.46
N GLU A 37 -9.32 -9.88 7.72
CA GLU A 37 -9.85 -11.13 8.25
C GLU A 37 -8.95 -11.71 9.35
N ARG A 38 -7.61 -11.65 9.20
CA ARG A 38 -6.66 -12.06 10.26
C ARG A 38 -6.79 -11.19 11.50
N LEU A 39 -6.92 -9.87 11.35
CA LEU A 39 -7.16 -8.96 12.47
C LEU A 39 -8.47 -9.27 13.19
N ARG A 40 -9.52 -9.61 12.44
CA ARG A 40 -10.82 -9.99 13.00
C ARG A 40 -10.70 -11.29 13.79
N ALA A 41 -10.12 -12.33 13.20
CA ALA A 41 -9.91 -13.61 13.87
C ALA A 41 -9.03 -13.46 15.12
N ALA A 42 -7.94 -12.70 15.03
CA ALA A 42 -7.06 -12.47 16.19
C ALA A 42 -7.78 -11.70 17.31
N ARG A 43 -8.72 -10.80 16.97
CA ARG A 43 -9.52 -10.09 17.99
C ARG A 43 -10.46 -10.99 18.78
N GLU A 44 -10.85 -12.13 18.23
CA GLU A 44 -11.74 -13.09 18.87
C GLU A 44 -10.98 -14.05 19.81
N LEU A 45 -9.65 -14.09 19.75
CA LEU A 45 -8.81 -15.07 20.45
C LEU A 45 -8.36 -14.66 21.87
N GLY A 46 -9.09 -13.78 22.55
CA GLY A 46 -8.81 -13.42 23.95
C GLY A 46 -8.08 -12.09 24.12
N ASP A 47 -7.18 -11.98 25.10
CA ASP A 47 -6.55 -10.69 25.43
C ASP A 47 -5.60 -10.20 24.32
N LEU A 48 -5.94 -9.07 23.73
CA LEU A 48 -5.19 -8.40 22.66
C LEU A 48 -3.79 -7.97 23.09
N ARG A 49 -3.55 -7.77 24.38
CA ARG A 49 -2.23 -7.32 24.87
C ARG A 49 -1.16 -8.37 24.64
N GLU A 50 -1.51 -9.65 24.82
CA GLU A 50 -0.58 -10.77 24.69
C GLU A 50 -0.72 -11.49 23.33
N ASN A 51 -1.74 -11.16 22.54
CA ASN A 51 -1.98 -11.80 21.26
C ASN A 51 -0.96 -11.35 20.19
N ALA A 52 0.10 -12.15 20.03
CA ALA A 52 1.15 -11.93 19.03
C ALA A 52 0.62 -11.88 17.59
N GLU A 53 -0.40 -12.70 17.26
CA GLU A 53 -1.02 -12.71 15.92
C GLU A 53 -1.77 -11.40 15.64
N TYR A 54 -2.42 -10.81 16.65
CA TYR A 54 -3.07 -9.51 16.52
C TYR A 54 -2.04 -8.40 16.23
N HIS A 55 -0.93 -8.38 16.97
CA HIS A 55 0.13 -7.39 16.76
C HIS A 55 0.76 -7.54 15.38
N ALA A 56 1.10 -8.77 14.97
CA ALA A 56 1.65 -9.04 13.64
C ALA A 56 0.69 -8.62 12.51
N ALA A 57 -0.60 -8.97 12.62
CA ALA A 57 -1.60 -8.57 11.63
C ALA A 57 -1.81 -7.05 11.58
N LYS A 58 -1.67 -6.35 12.71
CA LYS A 58 -1.75 -4.89 12.78
C LYS A 58 -0.55 -4.20 12.14
N GLU A 59 0.66 -4.73 12.34
CA GLU A 59 1.85 -4.24 11.65
C GLU A 59 1.74 -4.46 10.14
N GLU A 60 1.33 -5.65 9.72
CA GLU A 60 1.09 -5.97 8.30
C GLU A 60 0.05 -5.03 7.69
N GLN A 61 -1.03 -4.71 8.40
CA GLN A 61 -2.01 -3.71 7.97
C GLN A 61 -1.34 -2.36 7.69
N GLY A 62 -0.48 -1.89 8.60
CA GLY A 62 0.27 -0.66 8.41
C GLY A 62 1.14 -0.67 7.15
N PHE A 63 1.87 -1.77 6.91
CA PHE A 63 2.69 -1.92 5.71
C PHE A 63 1.87 -1.91 4.42
N VAL A 64 0.79 -2.69 4.38
CA VAL A 64 -0.10 -2.80 3.21
C VAL A 64 -0.72 -1.43 2.89
N GLU A 65 -1.26 -0.72 3.87
CA GLU A 65 -1.90 0.59 3.65
C GLU A 65 -0.89 1.66 3.23
N ASN A 66 0.31 1.67 3.83
CA ASN A 66 1.37 2.59 3.43
C ASN A 66 1.80 2.38 1.99
N ARG A 67 1.97 1.11 1.58
CA ARG A 67 2.37 0.77 0.20
C ARG A 67 1.29 1.13 -0.81
N ILE A 68 0.02 0.85 -0.50
CA ILE A 68 -1.12 1.26 -1.34
C ILE A 68 -1.11 2.78 -1.53
N ALA A 69 -1.00 3.55 -0.44
CA ALA A 69 -1.00 5.01 -0.52
C ALA A 69 0.19 5.55 -1.35
N GLU A 70 1.36 4.92 -1.25
CA GLU A 70 2.52 5.26 -2.08
C GLU A 70 2.28 4.99 -3.56
N LEU A 71 1.82 3.78 -3.91
CA LEU A 71 1.53 3.38 -5.29
C LEU A 71 0.45 4.24 -5.92
N GLU A 72 -0.63 4.53 -5.19
CA GLU A 72 -1.66 5.45 -5.67
C GLU A 72 -1.11 6.86 -5.93
N ARG A 73 -0.25 7.38 -5.04
CA ARG A 73 0.41 8.69 -5.24
C ARG A 73 1.35 8.66 -6.44
N LEU A 74 2.07 7.56 -6.65
CA LEU A 74 2.95 7.38 -7.78
C LEU A 74 2.16 7.37 -9.10
N LEU A 75 1.08 6.58 -9.16
CA LEU A 75 0.31 6.35 -10.39
C LEU A 75 -0.60 7.54 -10.78
N ARG A 76 -1.02 8.39 -9.84
CA ARG A 76 -1.94 9.53 -10.10
C ARG A 76 -1.35 10.66 -10.96
N GLY A 77 -0.03 10.81 -10.99
CA GLY A 77 0.63 11.99 -11.60
C GLY A 77 1.83 11.63 -12.47
N VAL A 78 1.88 10.40 -12.96
CA VAL A 78 3.02 9.90 -13.73
C VAL A 78 2.77 10.04 -15.22
N ARG A 79 3.79 10.49 -15.95
CA ARG A 79 3.81 10.44 -17.41
C ARG A 79 4.39 9.10 -17.86
N ILE A 80 3.62 8.37 -18.67
CA ILE A 80 4.06 7.09 -19.23
C ILE A 80 4.89 7.37 -20.48
N ILE A 81 6.08 6.76 -20.55
CA ILE A 81 6.98 6.76 -21.71
C ILE A 81 7.13 5.32 -22.24
N GLU A 82 7.54 5.18 -23.50
CA GLU A 82 7.86 3.88 -24.10
C GLU A 82 9.21 3.35 -23.60
#